data_AF-A0A3B8JBD4-F1
#
_entry.id   AF-A0A3B8JBD4-F1
#
_cell.length_a   1.000
_cell.length_b   1.000
_cell.length_c   1.000
_cell.angle_alpha   90.00
_cell.angle_beta   90.00
_cell.angle_gamma   90.00
#
_symmetry.space_group_name_H-M   'P 1'
#
loop_
_entity.id
_entity.type
_entity.pdbx_description
1 polymer ?
#
loop_
_entity_poly.entity_id
_entity_poly.type
_entity_poly.pdbx_seq_one_letter_code
_entity_poly.pdbx_strand_id
1 'polypeptide(L)'
;MYKIHFVYHPTRGPAVKGKPDEGLTWFATYPVIPRVGDCVGMGSYWFRVDEVFLYSVEQCQNEVPALINCSYYAPGERGVK
;
A
#
# COMPACT_ATOMS: atom_id res chain seq x y z
N MET A 1 -10.54 -6.76 -12.59
CA MET A 1 -9.35 -5.94 -12.36
C MET A 1 -9.79 -4.69 -11.61
N TYR A 2 -9.36 -4.52 -10.37
CA TYR A 2 -9.67 -3.40 -9.48
C TYR A 2 -8.63 -2.31 -9.64
N LYS A 3 -9.01 -1.04 -9.82
CA LYS A 3 -8.05 0.07 -9.70
C LYS A 3 -7.93 0.48 -8.24
N ILE A 4 -6.72 0.61 -7.75
CA ILE A 4 -6.48 0.75 -6.32
C ILE A 4 -5.56 1.95 -6.11
N HIS A 5 -5.93 2.82 -5.18
CA HIS A 5 -5.12 3.93 -4.74
C HIS A 5 -4.30 3.49 -3.53
N PHE A 6 -2.99 3.59 -3.63
CA PHE A 6 -2.06 3.31 -2.56
C PHE A 6 -1.51 4.61 -1.99
N VAL A 7 -1.38 4.66 -0.67
CA VAL A 7 -0.83 5.79 0.06
C VAL A 7 0.20 5.28 1.05
N TYR A 8 1.41 5.82 0.98
CA TYR A 8 2.47 5.62 1.94
C TYR A 8 2.74 6.92 2.69
N HIS A 9 2.81 6.83 4.01
CA HIS A 9 3.19 7.94 4.89
C HIS A 9 4.56 7.65 5.53
N PRO A 10 5.56 8.54 5.39
CA PRO A 10 6.91 8.30 5.90
C PRO A 10 6.97 8.29 7.43
N THR A 11 6.00 8.88 8.10
CA THR A 11 5.87 8.85 9.56
C THR A 11 5.20 7.58 10.07
N ARG A 12 4.65 6.74 9.19
CA ARG A 12 3.95 5.51 9.56
C ARG A 12 4.90 4.31 9.58
N GLY A 13 4.72 3.45 10.58
CA GLY A 13 5.53 2.25 10.75
C GLY A 13 6.90 2.51 11.39
N PRO A 14 7.77 1.49 11.47
CA PRO A 14 9.06 1.60 12.14
C PRO A 14 10.02 2.56 11.43
N ALA A 15 10.99 3.08 12.19
CA ALA A 15 12.08 3.89 11.68
C ALA A 15 13.11 2.99 10.95
N VAL A 16 12.83 2.71 9.68
CA VAL A 16 13.64 1.83 8.84
C VAL A 16 14.53 2.63 7.90
N LYS A 17 15.82 2.26 7.81
CA LYS A 17 16.79 2.90 6.91
C LYS A 17 16.44 2.61 5.45
N GLY A 18 16.53 3.61 4.58
CA GLY A 18 16.30 3.46 3.14
C GLY A 18 14.84 3.57 2.71
N LYS A 19 13.93 3.90 3.64
CA LYS A 19 12.56 4.28 3.30
C LYS A 19 12.54 5.63 2.57
N PRO A 20 11.55 5.89 1.70
CA PRO A 20 11.35 7.23 1.15
C PRO A 20 11.02 8.22 2.27
N ASP A 21 11.68 9.39 2.23
CA ASP A 21 11.49 10.46 3.22
C ASP A 21 10.18 11.22 3.04
N GLU A 22 9.66 11.23 1.81
CA GLU A 22 8.39 11.86 1.45
C GLU A 22 7.24 10.85 1.35
N GLY A 23 6.01 11.34 1.50
CA GLY A 23 4.81 10.55 1.23
C GLY A 23 4.70 10.20 -0.24
N LEU A 24 4.26 8.97 -0.54
CA LEU A 24 4.07 8.49 -1.90
C LEU A 24 2.61 8.09 -2.10
N THR A 25 2.08 8.44 -3.26
CA THR A 25 0.76 7.98 -3.69
C THR A 25 0.85 7.43 -5.11
N TRP A 26 0.15 6.33 -5.38
CA TRP A 26 0.10 5.76 -6.72
C TRP A 26 -1.17 4.96 -6.96
N PHE A 27 -1.49 4.79 -8.25
CA PHE A 27 -2.58 3.94 -8.69
C PHE A 27 -2.04 2.68 -9.35
N ALA A 28 -2.64 1.54 -9.05
CA ALA A 28 -2.34 0.30 -9.74
C ALA A 28 -3.59 -0.55 -9.94
N THR A 29 -3.57 -1.37 -10.99
CA THR A 29 -4.66 -2.29 -11.30
C THR A 29 -4.29 -3.70 -10.84
N TYR A 30 -5.11 -4.30 -9.98
CA TYR A 30 -4.88 -5.66 -9.46
C TYR A 30 -6.05 -6.59 -9.78
N PRO A 31 -5.80 -7.90 -9.95
CA PRO A 31 -6.88 -8.89 -10.09
C PRO A 31 -7.66 -9.08 -8.78
N VAL A 32 -7.04 -8.78 -7.64
CA VAL A 32 -7.62 -8.87 -6.29
C VAL A 32 -7.23 -7.64 -5.48
N ILE A 33 -8.05 -7.24 -4.51
CA ILE A 33 -7.68 -6.14 -3.60
C ILE A 33 -6.68 -6.71 -2.56
N PRO A 34 -5.45 -6.16 -2.46
CA PRO A 34 -4.50 -6.58 -1.43
C PRO A 34 -5.07 -6.46 -0.02
N ARG A 35 -4.65 -7.37 0.86
CA ARG A 35 -5.10 -7.46 2.26
C ARG A 35 -4.03 -6.91 3.18
N VAL A 36 -4.42 -6.58 4.41
CA VAL A 36 -3.49 -6.22 5.48
C VAL A 36 -2.42 -7.30 5.64
N GLY A 37 -1.15 -6.88 5.65
CA GLY A 37 0.02 -7.76 5.70
C GLY A 37 0.59 -8.20 4.36
N ASP A 38 -0.16 -8.07 3.26
CA ASP A 38 0.38 -8.33 1.93
C ASP A 38 1.49 -7.30 1.60
N CYS A 39 2.42 -7.68 0.72
CA CYS A 39 3.50 -6.81 0.25
C CYS A 39 3.22 -6.31 -1.16
N VAL A 40 3.39 -5.01 -1.40
CA VAL A 40 3.19 -4.37 -2.70
C VAL A 40 4.44 -3.62 -3.13
N GLY A 41 4.75 -3.64 -4.42
CA GLY A 41 5.94 -3.00 -4.98
C GLY A 41 5.59 -1.71 -5.74
N MET A 42 6.44 -0.69 -5.61
CA MET A 42 6.43 0.52 -6.44
C MET A 42 7.88 0.91 -6.76
N GLY A 43 8.27 0.78 -8.03
CA GLY A 43 9.66 1.01 -8.45
C GLY A 43 10.63 0.08 -7.72
N SER A 44 11.62 0.65 -7.03
CA SER A 44 12.59 -0.08 -6.22
C SER A 44 12.18 -0.28 -4.76
N TYR A 45 11.00 0.20 -4.36
CA TYR A 45 10.53 0.13 -2.98
C TYR A 45 9.46 -0.95 -2.81
N TRP A 46 9.45 -1.55 -1.62
CA TRP A 46 8.41 -2.47 -1.17
C TRP A 46 7.69 -1.88 0.02
N PHE A 47 6.38 -2.08 0.06
CA PHE A 47 5.52 -1.60 1.12
C PHE A 47 4.65 -2.74 1.65
N ARG A 48 4.41 -2.74 2.96
CA ARG A 48 3.46 -3.63 3.61
C ARG A 48 2.12 -2.92 3.71
N VAL A 49 1.04 -3.63 3.37
CA VAL A 49 -0.31 -3.11 3.52
C VAL A 49 -0.68 -3.07 5.01
N ASP A 50 -1.04 -1.90 5.51
CA ASP A 50 -1.44 -1.70 6.90
C ASP A 50 -2.97 -1.65 7.04
N GLU A 51 -3.65 -0.99 6.10
CA GLU A 51 -5.10 -0.81 6.12
C GLU A 51 -5.68 -0.86 4.70
N VAL A 52 -6.93 -1.33 4.63
CA VAL A 52 -7.69 -1.41 3.38
C VAL A 52 -9.06 -0.79 3.61
N PHE A 53 -9.38 0.24 2.85
CA PHE A 53 -10.70 0.87 2.82
C PHE A 53 -11.39 0.49 1.51
N LEU A 54 -12.51 -0.22 1.62
CA LEU A 54 -13.31 -0.64 0.49
C LEU A 54 -14.44 0.37 0.26
N TYR A 55 -14.63 0.75 -0.99
CA TYR A 55 -15.74 1.60 -1.40
C TYR A 55 -16.80 0.76 -2.12
N SER A 56 -18.08 1.13 -1.97
CA SER A 56 -19.12 0.40 -2.69
C SER A 56 -18.99 0.64 -4.20
N VAL A 57 -19.32 -0.36 -5.00
CA VAL A 57 -19.18 -0.27 -6.47
C VAL A 57 -20.05 0.85 -7.05
N GLU A 58 -21.20 1.14 -6.43
CA GLU A 58 -22.06 2.30 -6.78
C GLU A 58 -21.39 3.64 -6.48
N GLN A 59 -20.59 3.73 -5.42
CA GLN A 59 -19.82 4.94 -5.07
C GLN A 59 -18.57 5.09 -5.94
N CYS A 60 -18.12 4.01 -6.58
CA CYS A 60 -16.91 3.96 -7.41
C CYS A 60 -17.16 4.21 -8.89
N GLN A 61 -18.11 5.08 -9.26
CA GLN A 61 -18.26 5.55 -10.66
C GLN A 61 -16.91 6.01 -11.26
N ASN A 62 -15.95 6.41 -10.41
CA ASN A 62 -14.57 6.82 -10.73
C ASN A 62 -13.51 5.72 -10.50
N GLU A 63 -13.83 4.47 -10.82
CA GLU A 63 -12.91 3.35 -11.08
C GLU A 63 -12.06 2.81 -9.92
N VAL A 64 -11.97 3.49 -8.77
CA VAL A 64 -11.12 3.11 -7.62
C VAL A 64 -11.96 2.46 -6.50
N PRO A 65 -12.12 1.13 -6.49
CA PRO A 65 -12.82 0.36 -5.46
C PRO A 65 -12.13 0.30 -4.09
N ALA A 66 -10.86 0.67 -3.98
CA ALA A 66 -10.14 0.60 -2.71
C ALA A 66 -9.05 1.67 -2.56
N LEU A 67 -8.89 2.12 -1.32
CA LEU A 67 -7.75 2.87 -0.82
C LEU A 67 -6.94 1.97 0.11
N ILE A 68 -5.63 1.93 -0.09
CA ILE A 68 -4.72 1.11 0.69
C ILE A 68 -3.65 1.99 1.32
N ASN A 69 -3.63 2.02 2.65
CA ASN A 69 -2.53 2.65 3.36
C ASN A 69 -1.43 1.62 3.62
N CYS A 70 -0.19 2.03 3.37
CA CYS A 70 0.97 1.17 3.47
C CYS A 70 2.10 1.80 4.31
N SER A 71 2.95 0.94 4.85
CA SER A 71 4.21 1.29 5.50
C SER A 71 5.38 0.72 4.71
N TYR A 72 6.57 1.33 4.83
CA TYR A 72 7.75 0.85 4.14
C TYR A 72 8.16 -0.54 4.65
N TYR A 73 8.45 -1.46 3.72
CA TYR A 73 8.93 -2.80 4.01
C TYR A 73 10.37 -2.95 3.51
N ALA A 74 11.34 -2.96 4.42
CA ALA A 74 12.73 -3.25 4.06
C ALA A 74 12.93 -4.74 3.72
N PRO A 75 13.41 -5.07 2.52
CA PRO A 75 13.82 -6.43 2.20
C PRO A 75 15.01 -6.82 3.09
N GLY A 76 14.75 -7.57 4.17
CA GLY A 76 15.76 -7.93 5.16
C GLY A 76 15.21 -8.10 6.58
N GLU A 77 14.05 -7.52 6.90
CA GLU A 77 13.35 -7.75 8.17
C GLU A 77 12.60 -9.09 8.17
N ARG A 78 13.32 -10.19 7.91
CA ARG A 78 12.83 -11.52 8.33
C ARG A 78 12.92 -11.57 9.85
N GLY A 79 11.81 -11.29 10.51
CA GLY A 79 11.57 -11.75 11.88
C GLY A 79 11.30 -10.63 12.87
N VAL A 80 10.02 -10.33 13.06
CA VAL A 80 9.47 -10.29 14.42
C VAL A 80 8.17 -11.09 14.35
N LYS A 81 8.26 -12.35 14.76
CA LYS A 81 7.13 -13.13 15.27
C LYS A 81 6.92 -12.75 16.72
#